data_AF-A0A7V3VXK4-F1
#
_entry.id   AF-A0A7V3VXK4-F1
#
_cell.length_a   1.000
_cell.length_b   1.000
_cell.length_c   1.000
_cell.angle_alpha   90.00
_cell.angle_beta   90.00
_cell.angle_gamma   90.00
#
_symmetry.space_group_name_H-M   'P 1'
#
loop_
_entity.id
_entity.type
_entity.pdbx_description
1 polymer ?
#
loop_
_entity_poly.entity_id
_entity_poly.type
_entity_poly.pdbx_seq_one_letter_code
_entity_poly.pdbx_strand_id
1 'polypeptide(L)'
;MNQRVLLALLIGGALWWWYHDQAKMRPVPAPLPPAPPANPKPKPDPKKPRRPCPGPGPCPLEGQEAGGRPVEGGRVSPDGTVELVCDLPASERKKNITSKGLGCCVFRAIDYAARWQQVPQLYDLPEQLVKAGIPGGGHPDKVDEVLARFAPGVSYLQDTSGDADILEAILQTGRMPCVTYSGQDCHYSGRIAHMVCLPYFDRQSGWACVSDNNYPADSEFVWMSPDEFLRRWKGGGGDGWVFALLAPPPPPPPHN
;
A
#
# COMPACT_ATOMS: atom_id res chain seq x y z
N MET A 1 32.62 30.75 -32.73
CA MET A 1 32.04 29.55 -32.10
C MET A 1 32.62 28.32 -32.80
N ASN A 2 33.18 27.36 -32.06
CA ASN A 2 33.84 26.18 -32.64
C ASN A 2 32.81 25.30 -33.39
N GLN A 3 33.14 24.82 -34.58
CA GLN A 3 32.30 23.96 -35.42
C GLN A 3 31.78 22.72 -34.66
N ARG A 4 32.55 22.20 -33.70
CA ARG A 4 32.14 21.09 -32.82
C ARG A 4 31.02 21.46 -31.85
N VAL A 5 30.99 22.69 -31.35
CA VAL A 5 29.95 23.19 -30.43
C VAL A 5 28.63 23.41 -31.19
N LEU A 6 28.71 23.94 -32.41
CA LEU A 6 27.53 24.10 -33.26
C LEU A 6 26.89 22.74 -33.62
N LEU A 7 27.70 21.74 -33.96
CA LEU A 7 27.20 20.40 -34.27
C LEU A 7 26.54 19.73 -33.05
N ALA A 8 27.12 19.87 -31.85
CA ALA A 8 26.54 19.33 -30.63
C ALA A 8 25.17 19.96 -30.30
N LEU A 9 25.03 21.28 -30.50
CA LEU A 9 23.76 21.98 -30.27
C LEU A 9 22.68 21.56 -31.27
N LEU A 10 23.03 21.34 -32.54
CA LEU A 10 22.09 20.87 -33.56
C LEU A 10 21.60 19.44 -33.27
N ILE A 11 22.51 18.54 -32.89
CA ILE A 11 22.15 17.16 -32.51
C ILE A 11 21.28 17.17 -31.24
N GLY A 12 21.64 17.94 -30.23
CA GLY A 12 20.85 18.09 -29.01
C GLY A 12 19.45 18.63 -29.26
N GLY A 13 19.32 19.65 -30.12
CA GLY A 13 18.03 20.21 -30.53
C GLY A 13 17.15 19.22 -31.29
N ALA A 14 17.74 18.45 -32.22
CA ALA A 14 17.02 17.41 -32.97
C ALA A 14 16.54 16.26 -32.07
N LEU A 15 17.37 15.81 -31.13
CA LEU A 15 16.99 14.77 -30.16
C LEU A 15 15.90 15.25 -29.19
N TRP A 16 16.01 16.49 -28.71
CA TRP A 16 15.00 17.09 -27.85
C TRP A 16 13.65 17.26 -28.57
N TRP A 17 13.68 17.71 -29.83
CA TRP A 17 12.48 17.80 -30.67
C TRP A 17 11.86 16.43 -30.94
N TRP A 18 12.66 15.43 -31.32
CA TRP A 18 12.21 14.05 -31.54
C TRP A 18 11.58 13.43 -30.28
N TYR A 19 12.18 13.65 -29.10
CA TYR A 19 11.64 13.17 -27.84
C TYR A 19 10.27 13.78 -27.52
N HIS A 20 10.09 15.08 -27.75
CA HIS A 20 8.80 15.74 -27.54
C HIS A 20 7.74 15.36 -28.57
N ASP A 21 8.13 15.01 -29.80
CA ASP A 21 7.20 14.56 -30.83
C ASP A 21 6.69 13.13 -30.55
N GLN A 22 7.55 12.25 -30.05
CA GLN A 22 7.16 10.89 -29.58
C GLN A 22 6.11 10.94 -28.46
N ALA A 23 6.14 11.96 -27.61
CA ALA A 23 5.14 12.12 -26.55
C ALA A 23 3.75 12.49 -27.09
N LYS A 24 3.65 13.15 -28.25
CA LYS A 24 2.38 13.51 -28.89
C LYS A 24 1.79 12.40 -29.75
N MET A 25 2.63 11.49 -30.23
CA MET A 25 2.25 10.37 -31.09
C MET A 25 1.75 9.14 -30.32
N ARG A 26 1.76 9.15 -28.98
CA ARG A 26 1.18 8.02 -28.22
C ARG A 26 -0.32 7.97 -28.51
N PRO A 27 -0.83 6.91 -29.18
CA PRO A 27 -2.24 6.80 -29.45
C PRO A 27 -2.98 6.80 -28.12
N VAL A 28 -4.04 7.61 -28.03
CA VAL A 28 -4.98 7.53 -26.91
C VAL A 28 -5.45 6.08 -26.83
N PRO A 29 -5.29 5.40 -25.69
CA PRO A 29 -5.79 4.03 -25.55
C PRO A 29 -7.25 4.01 -25.97
N ALA A 30 -7.60 3.08 -26.86
CA ALA A 30 -8.98 2.91 -27.27
C ALA A 30 -9.85 2.75 -26.01
N PRO A 31 -11.05 3.37 -25.94
CA PRO A 31 -11.97 3.14 -24.85
C PRO A 31 -12.16 1.63 -24.68
N LEU A 32 -12.02 1.15 -23.44
CA LEU A 32 -12.30 -0.26 -23.15
C LEU A 32 -13.72 -0.57 -23.63
N PRO A 33 -13.95 -1.72 -24.31
CA PRO A 33 -15.29 -2.12 -24.68
C PRO A 33 -16.17 -2.18 -23.42
N PRO A 34 -17.45 -1.81 -23.53
CA PRO A 34 -18.37 -1.89 -22.40
C PRO A 34 -18.35 -3.33 -21.86
N ALA A 35 -18.22 -3.45 -20.53
CA ALA A 35 -18.23 -4.75 -19.88
C ALA A 35 -19.50 -5.52 -20.29
N PRO A 36 -19.38 -6.82 -20.62
CA PRO A 36 -20.55 -7.61 -20.94
C PRO A 36 -21.56 -7.56 -19.78
N PRO A 37 -22.88 -7.60 -20.08
CA PRO A 37 -23.90 -7.57 -19.05
C PRO A 37 -23.66 -8.72 -18.06
N ALA A 38 -23.62 -8.38 -16.77
CA ALA A 38 -23.40 -9.36 -15.73
C ALA A 38 -24.50 -10.43 -15.77
N ASN A 39 -24.11 -11.70 -15.85
CA ASN A 39 -25.05 -12.80 -15.72
C ASN A 39 -25.85 -12.66 -14.40
N PRO A 40 -27.17 -12.89 -14.41
CA PRO A 40 -27.97 -12.85 -13.20
C PRO A 40 -27.37 -13.80 -12.14
N LYS A 41 -26.99 -13.25 -10.98
CA LYS A 41 -26.48 -14.08 -9.89
C LYS A 41 -27.59 -15.05 -9.46
N PRO A 42 -27.29 -16.35 -9.28
CA PRO A 42 -28.21 -17.30 -8.67
C PRO A 42 -28.72 -16.75 -7.33
N LYS A 43 -30.02 -16.96 -7.06
CA LYS A 43 -30.59 -16.59 -5.75
C LYS A 43 -29.80 -17.30 -4.65
N PRO A 44 -29.28 -16.58 -3.65
CA PRO A 44 -28.52 -17.20 -2.58
C PRO A 44 -29.42 -18.15 -1.79
N ASP A 45 -28.92 -19.35 -1.55
CA ASP A 45 -29.58 -20.33 -0.69
C ASP A 45 -29.83 -19.75 0.71
N PRO A 46 -30.90 -20.19 1.41
CA PRO A 46 -31.17 -19.79 2.78
C PRO A 46 -29.96 -20.09 3.67
N LYS A 47 -29.30 -19.06 4.19
CA LYS A 47 -28.17 -19.22 5.11
C LYS A 47 -28.67 -19.87 6.39
N LYS A 48 -28.18 -21.08 6.68
CA LYS A 48 -28.31 -21.70 8.01
C LYS A 48 -27.81 -20.72 9.07
N PRO A 49 -28.48 -20.60 10.23
CA PRO A 49 -28.03 -19.73 11.31
C PRO A 49 -26.61 -20.12 11.71
N ARG A 50 -25.67 -19.18 11.54
CA ARG A 50 -24.27 -19.37 11.96
C ARG A 50 -24.26 -19.51 13.47
N ARG A 51 -23.63 -20.58 13.98
CA ARG A 51 -23.26 -20.66 15.39
C ARG A 51 -22.42 -19.42 15.74
N PRO A 52 -22.62 -18.80 16.91
CA PRO A 52 -21.74 -17.73 17.37
C PRO A 52 -20.30 -18.25 17.36
N CYS A 53 -19.42 -17.60 16.60
CA CYS A 53 -18.00 -17.87 16.73
C CYS A 53 -17.59 -17.47 18.15
N PRO A 54 -16.80 -18.29 18.87
CA PRO A 54 -16.14 -17.82 20.08
C PRO A 54 -15.34 -16.56 19.69
N GLY A 55 -15.59 -15.47 20.41
CA GLY A 55 -14.90 -14.21 20.16
C GLY A 55 -13.38 -14.40 20.24
N PRO A 56 -12.59 -13.55 19.56
CA PRO A 56 -11.15 -13.58 19.72
C PRO A 56 -10.82 -13.47 21.21
N GLY A 57 -10.04 -14.43 21.72
CA GLY A 57 -9.48 -14.31 23.05
C GLY A 57 -8.62 -13.04 23.13
N PRO A 58 -8.56 -12.37 24.29
CA PRO A 58 -7.74 -11.18 24.45
C PRO A 58 -6.29 -11.49 24.07
N CYS A 59 -5.66 -10.57 23.35
CA CYS A 59 -4.23 -10.65 23.09
C CYS A 59 -3.45 -10.71 24.41
N PRO A 60 -2.31 -11.41 24.44
CA PRO A 60 -1.40 -11.29 25.57
C PRO A 60 -1.06 -9.82 25.77
N LEU A 61 -1.23 -9.35 27.00
CA LEU A 61 -0.84 -8.00 27.42
C LEU A 61 0.68 -7.81 27.27
N GLU A 62 1.10 -6.55 27.08
CA GLU A 62 2.49 -6.09 27.00
C GLU A 62 3.40 -6.85 27.99
N GLY A 63 4.50 -7.42 27.47
CA GLY A 63 5.52 -8.11 28.29
C GLY A 63 5.76 -9.58 27.96
N GLN A 64 5.14 -10.16 26.92
CA GLN A 64 5.57 -11.46 26.38
C GLN A 64 6.77 -11.29 25.44
N GLU A 65 7.79 -12.13 25.64
CA GLU A 65 9.07 -12.14 24.92
C GLU A 65 8.94 -11.88 23.41
N ALA A 66 9.91 -11.16 22.85
CA ALA A 66 10.11 -10.92 21.42
C ALA A 66 10.08 -12.26 20.66
N GLY A 67 8.89 -12.69 20.23
CA GLY A 67 8.62 -14.11 20.03
C GLY A 67 7.45 -14.38 19.09
N GLY A 68 7.33 -13.56 18.05
CA GLY A 68 6.68 -13.97 16.81
C GLY A 68 5.17 -13.82 16.68
N ARG A 69 4.40 -13.64 17.76
CA ARG A 69 2.96 -13.41 17.61
C ARG A 69 2.65 -11.93 17.39
N PRO A 70 1.63 -11.59 16.57
CA PRO A 70 1.18 -10.20 16.45
C PRO A 70 0.64 -9.69 17.79
N VAL A 71 1.04 -8.48 18.16
CA VAL A 71 0.55 -7.74 19.31
C VAL A 71 0.13 -6.35 18.88
N GLU A 72 -0.97 -5.87 19.45
CA GLU A 72 -1.41 -4.48 19.29
C GLU A 72 -0.53 -3.57 20.14
N GLY A 73 -0.17 -2.40 19.60
CA GLY A 73 0.70 -1.45 20.28
C GLY A 73 0.70 -0.06 19.65
N GLY A 74 1.52 0.81 20.23
CA GLY A 74 1.68 2.19 19.77
C GLY A 74 2.77 2.36 18.72
N ARG A 75 3.29 3.60 18.62
CA ARG A 75 4.41 3.97 17.72
C ARG A 75 5.77 3.44 18.18
N VAL A 76 5.84 2.81 19.35
CA VAL A 76 7.06 2.22 19.90
C VAL A 76 6.89 0.71 19.96
N SER A 77 7.94 -0.04 19.63
CA SER A 77 7.95 -1.50 19.70
C SER A 77 7.63 -2.00 21.11
N PRO A 78 7.10 -3.22 21.27
CA PRO A 78 6.74 -3.77 22.58
C PRO A 78 7.90 -3.84 23.59
N ASP A 79 9.14 -3.89 23.12
CA ASP A 79 10.34 -3.88 23.96
C ASP A 79 10.95 -2.49 24.18
N GLY A 80 10.35 -1.44 23.62
CA GLY A 80 10.81 -0.05 23.76
C GLY A 80 12.04 0.32 22.92
N THR A 81 12.53 -0.57 22.05
CA THR A 81 13.82 -0.38 21.35
C THR A 81 13.71 0.38 20.02
N VAL A 82 12.52 0.38 19.41
CA VAL A 82 12.27 0.95 18.08
C VAL A 82 11.09 1.93 18.15
N GLU A 83 11.24 3.10 17.55
CA GLU A 83 10.15 4.04 17.29
C GLU A 83 9.88 4.14 15.78
N LEU A 84 8.61 4.18 15.39
CA LEU A 84 8.21 4.34 14.00
C LEU A 84 8.64 5.71 13.45
N VAL A 85 9.32 5.69 12.30
CA VAL A 85 9.77 6.90 11.59
C VAL A 85 9.03 7.11 10.27
N CYS A 86 8.31 6.09 9.77
CA CYS A 86 7.58 6.14 8.52
C CYS A 86 6.07 5.96 8.78
N ASP A 87 5.45 6.94 9.45
CA ASP A 87 4.04 6.91 9.78
C ASP A 87 3.36 8.28 9.69
N LEU A 88 2.04 8.26 9.49
CA LEU A 88 1.19 9.44 9.55
C LEU A 88 0.58 9.57 10.94
N PRO A 89 0.35 10.78 11.48
CA PRO A 89 -0.43 10.94 12.70
C PRO A 89 -1.86 10.43 12.52
N ALA A 90 -2.52 9.97 13.59
CA ALA A 90 -3.88 9.44 13.53
C ALA A 90 -4.89 10.39 12.84
N SER A 91 -4.72 11.71 12.94
CA SER A 91 -5.57 12.70 12.27
C SER A 91 -5.54 12.62 10.74
N GLU A 92 -4.45 12.12 10.16
CA GLU A 92 -4.26 11.95 8.72
C GLU A 92 -4.56 10.51 8.25
N ARG A 93 -4.76 9.58 9.18
CA ARG A 93 -5.07 8.18 8.90
C ARG A 93 -6.59 7.96 8.85
N LYS A 94 -7.17 8.13 7.67
CA LYS A 94 -8.59 7.89 7.42
C LYS A 94 -8.93 6.40 7.39
N LYS A 95 -9.96 6.00 8.15
CA LYS A 95 -10.50 4.63 8.10
C LYS A 95 -10.88 4.22 6.67
N ASN A 96 -10.63 2.96 6.35
CA ASN A 96 -11.00 2.31 5.10
C ASN A 96 -12.52 2.36 4.88
N ILE A 97 -12.92 2.51 3.61
CA ILE A 97 -14.31 2.59 3.18
C ILE A 97 -14.60 1.54 2.12
N THR A 98 -15.87 1.42 1.72
CA THR A 98 -16.32 0.45 0.71
C THR A 98 -16.85 1.17 -0.52
N SER A 99 -16.53 0.66 -1.72
CA SER A 99 -17.14 1.08 -2.98
C SER A 99 -17.73 -0.12 -3.73
N LYS A 100 -18.99 -0.02 -4.15
CA LYS A 100 -19.77 -1.10 -4.81
C LYS A 100 -19.67 -2.46 -4.12
N GLY A 101 -19.65 -2.47 -2.79
CA GLY A 101 -19.61 -3.68 -1.97
C GLY A 101 -18.22 -4.31 -1.79
N LEU A 102 -17.15 -3.68 -2.28
CA LEU A 102 -15.77 -4.11 -2.07
C LEU A 102 -14.99 -3.05 -1.27
N GLY A 103 -14.19 -3.49 -0.30
CA GLY A 103 -13.37 -2.61 0.52
C GLY A 103 -12.26 -1.93 -0.28
N CYS A 104 -11.95 -0.68 0.03
CA CYS A 104 -10.95 0.13 -0.68
C CYS A 104 -9.54 0.06 -0.04
N CYS A 105 -9.24 -1.01 0.69
CA CYS A 105 -8.01 -1.11 1.50
C CYS A 105 -6.71 -0.83 0.74
N VAL A 106 -6.56 -1.36 -0.47
CA VAL A 106 -5.43 -1.08 -1.37
C VAL A 106 -5.30 0.43 -1.62
N PHE A 107 -6.39 1.06 -2.04
CA PHE A 107 -6.38 2.49 -2.38
C PHE A 107 -6.26 3.38 -1.14
N ARG A 108 -6.69 2.91 0.04
CA ARG A 108 -6.49 3.63 1.29
C ARG A 108 -5.04 3.54 1.77
N ALA A 109 -4.39 2.39 1.65
CA ALA A 109 -2.95 2.28 1.90
C ALA A 109 -2.15 3.19 0.94
N ILE A 110 -2.53 3.24 -0.34
CA ILE A 110 -1.92 4.16 -1.32
C ILE A 110 -2.15 5.63 -0.93
N ASP A 111 -3.35 6.00 -0.45
CA ASP A 111 -3.64 7.36 0.06
C ASP A 111 -2.75 7.71 1.28
N TYR A 112 -2.48 6.76 2.18
CA TYR A 112 -1.52 6.98 3.28
C TYR A 112 -0.10 7.20 2.76
N ALA A 113 0.39 6.33 1.86
CA ALA A 113 1.71 6.51 1.26
C ALA A 113 1.82 7.83 0.48
N ALA A 114 0.75 8.25 -0.19
CA ALA A 114 0.68 9.51 -0.90
C ALA A 114 0.78 10.70 0.04
N ARG A 115 0.03 10.70 1.15
CA ARG A 115 0.10 11.75 2.19
C ARG A 115 1.48 11.82 2.82
N TRP A 116 2.08 10.66 3.09
CA TRP A 116 3.45 10.58 3.56
C TRP A 116 4.42 11.23 2.56
N GLN A 117 4.38 10.85 1.29
CA GLN A 117 5.33 11.33 0.27
C GLN A 117 4.89 12.62 -0.45
N GLN A 118 3.89 13.33 0.09
CA GLN A 118 3.34 14.57 -0.49
C GLN A 118 3.02 14.43 -1.99
N VAL A 119 2.18 13.44 -2.35
CA VAL A 119 1.68 13.19 -3.71
C VAL A 119 0.18 13.52 -3.80
N PRO A 120 -0.20 14.80 -3.94
CA PRO A 120 -1.59 15.23 -3.76
C PRO A 120 -2.57 14.65 -4.80
N GLN A 121 -2.08 14.22 -5.96
CA GLN A 121 -2.90 13.59 -7.00
C GLN A 121 -3.59 12.30 -6.49
N LEU A 122 -3.05 11.68 -5.45
CA LEU A 122 -3.55 10.44 -4.87
C LEU A 122 -4.29 10.62 -3.55
N TYR A 123 -4.48 11.86 -3.09
CA TYR A 123 -5.23 12.11 -1.87
C TYR A 123 -6.70 11.72 -2.06
N ASP A 124 -7.25 11.07 -1.06
CA ASP A 124 -8.66 10.65 -1.01
C ASP A 124 -9.04 9.71 -2.17
N LEU A 125 -8.08 8.92 -2.66
CA LEU A 125 -8.30 7.99 -3.76
C LEU A 125 -9.49 7.03 -3.52
N PRO A 126 -9.70 6.46 -2.31
CA PRO A 126 -10.91 5.68 -2.02
C PRO A 126 -12.21 6.45 -2.28
N GLU A 127 -12.28 7.71 -1.87
CA GLU A 127 -13.44 8.59 -2.05
C GLU A 127 -13.65 8.93 -3.53
N GLN A 128 -12.57 9.15 -4.28
CA GLN A 128 -12.63 9.35 -5.73
C GLN A 128 -13.23 8.11 -6.43
N LEU A 129 -12.86 6.90 -6.00
CA LEU A 129 -13.43 5.65 -6.51
C LEU A 129 -14.93 5.53 -6.23
N VAL A 130 -15.36 5.84 -5.00
CA VAL A 130 -16.78 5.87 -4.62
C VAL A 130 -17.55 6.84 -5.51
N LYS A 131 -17.04 8.07 -5.67
CA LYS A 131 -17.67 9.11 -6.50
C LYS A 131 -17.77 8.72 -7.97
N ALA A 132 -16.73 8.05 -8.50
CA ALA A 132 -16.70 7.58 -9.89
C ALA A 132 -17.50 6.29 -10.11
N GLY A 133 -18.07 5.69 -9.06
CA GLY A 133 -18.78 4.42 -9.13
C GLY A 133 -17.88 3.22 -9.47
N ILE A 134 -16.57 3.34 -9.29
CA ILE A 134 -15.59 2.28 -9.53
C ILE A 134 -15.57 1.37 -8.30
N PRO A 135 -15.76 0.05 -8.44
CA PRO A 135 -15.70 -0.86 -7.30
C PRO A 135 -14.38 -0.76 -6.54
N GLY A 136 -14.41 -0.98 -5.23
CA GLY A 136 -13.21 -1.18 -4.43
C GLY A 136 -12.50 -2.50 -4.77
N GLY A 137 -11.64 -2.98 -3.88
CA GLY A 137 -10.76 -4.12 -4.13
C GLY A 137 -9.67 -3.75 -5.14
N GLY A 138 -8.42 -4.05 -4.82
CA GLY A 138 -7.29 -3.77 -5.70
C GLY A 138 -6.44 -5.02 -5.91
N HIS A 139 -5.83 -5.07 -7.08
CA HIS A 139 -4.76 -5.98 -7.49
C HIS A 139 -3.86 -5.18 -8.45
N PRO A 140 -2.64 -5.65 -8.77
CA PRO A 140 -1.66 -4.85 -9.51
C PRO A 140 -2.21 -4.17 -10.77
N ASP A 141 -2.82 -4.92 -11.69
CA ASP A 141 -3.36 -4.36 -12.94
C ASP A 141 -4.42 -3.28 -12.71
N LYS A 142 -5.29 -3.47 -11.71
CA LYS A 142 -6.32 -2.48 -11.39
C LYS A 142 -5.72 -1.23 -10.74
N VAL A 143 -4.64 -1.37 -9.97
CA VAL A 143 -3.90 -0.22 -9.47
C VAL A 143 -3.32 0.57 -10.65
N ASP A 144 -2.75 -0.09 -11.66
CA ASP A 144 -2.26 0.58 -12.87
C ASP A 144 -3.39 1.34 -13.59
N GLU A 145 -4.54 0.71 -13.81
CA GLU A 145 -5.71 1.34 -14.46
C GLU A 145 -6.20 2.58 -13.67
N VAL A 146 -6.31 2.46 -12.35
CA VAL A 146 -6.76 3.54 -11.48
C VAL A 146 -5.75 4.68 -11.47
N LEU A 147 -4.46 4.41 -11.33
CA LEU A 147 -3.41 5.43 -11.31
C LEU A 147 -3.28 6.14 -12.65
N ALA A 148 -3.36 5.42 -13.77
CA ALA A 148 -3.38 6.01 -15.11
C ALA A 148 -4.55 6.99 -15.29
N ARG A 149 -5.69 6.72 -14.65
CA ARG A 149 -6.89 7.57 -14.73
C ARG A 149 -6.84 8.78 -13.79
N PHE A 150 -6.50 8.58 -12.52
CA PHE A 150 -6.66 9.61 -11.48
C PHE A 150 -5.37 10.39 -11.20
N ALA A 151 -4.21 9.81 -11.47
CA ALA A 151 -2.91 10.41 -11.19
C ALA A 151 -1.91 10.15 -12.32
N PRO A 152 -2.22 10.55 -13.57
CA PRO A 152 -1.33 10.32 -14.70
C PRO A 152 0.05 10.94 -14.44
N GLY A 153 1.10 10.15 -14.66
CA GLY A 153 2.48 10.56 -14.47
C GLY A 153 3.04 10.32 -13.07
N VAL A 154 2.24 9.88 -12.09
CA VAL A 154 2.79 9.41 -10.81
C VAL A 154 3.62 8.15 -11.05
N SER A 155 4.86 8.18 -10.58
CA SER A 155 5.80 7.06 -10.68
C SER A 155 5.70 6.18 -9.44
N TYR A 156 5.60 4.87 -9.63
CA TYR A 156 5.48 3.89 -8.56
C TYR A 156 6.17 2.57 -8.95
N LEU A 157 6.37 1.73 -7.94
CA LEU A 157 6.85 0.36 -8.05
C LEU A 157 5.70 -0.57 -7.64
N GLN A 158 5.50 -1.64 -8.39
CA GLN A 158 4.77 -2.82 -7.95
C GLN A 158 5.68 -4.02 -8.08
N ASP A 159 5.82 -4.80 -7.02
CA ASP A 159 6.54 -6.07 -7.06
C ASP A 159 5.70 -7.17 -6.43
N THR A 160 5.65 -8.31 -7.10
CA THR A 160 4.93 -9.50 -6.66
C THR A 160 5.84 -10.72 -6.57
N SER A 161 7.16 -10.52 -6.38
CA SER A 161 8.15 -11.61 -6.37
C SER A 161 8.27 -12.27 -4.99
N GLY A 162 7.89 -11.55 -3.93
CA GLY A 162 8.09 -12.00 -2.56
C GLY A 162 9.50 -11.86 -2.04
N ASP A 163 10.33 -11.10 -2.75
CA ASP A 163 11.63 -10.68 -2.28
C ASP A 163 11.48 -9.69 -1.12
N ALA A 164 11.85 -10.11 0.07
CA ALA A 164 11.75 -9.28 1.26
C ALA A 164 12.82 -8.17 1.30
N ASP A 165 13.89 -8.29 0.52
CA ASP A 165 14.95 -7.27 0.47
C ASP A 165 14.44 -5.98 -0.21
N ILE A 166 13.42 -6.08 -1.07
CA ILE A 166 12.74 -4.92 -1.64
C ILE A 166 12.04 -4.08 -0.57
N LEU A 167 11.52 -4.73 0.50
CA LEU A 167 10.82 -4.04 1.58
C LEU A 167 11.78 -3.19 2.40
N GLU A 168 12.93 -3.77 2.74
CA GLU A 168 14.03 -3.06 3.41
C GLU A 168 14.52 -1.90 2.56
N ALA A 169 14.73 -2.11 1.25
CA ALA A 169 15.17 -1.05 0.34
C ALA A 169 14.18 0.12 0.25
N ILE A 170 12.87 -0.15 0.18
CA ILE A 170 11.84 0.91 0.17
C ILE A 170 11.91 1.72 1.47
N LEU A 171 11.94 1.04 2.62
CA LEU A 171 11.97 1.67 3.95
C LEU A 171 13.25 2.46 4.20
N GLN A 172 14.41 1.94 3.80
CA GLN A 172 15.70 2.65 3.90
C GLN A 172 15.70 3.97 3.14
N THR A 173 14.88 4.09 2.09
CA THR A 173 14.70 5.35 1.36
C THR A 173 13.62 6.26 1.95
N GLY A 174 13.11 5.95 3.14
CA GLY A 174 12.08 6.73 3.84
C GLY A 174 10.70 6.65 3.18
N ARG A 175 10.47 5.71 2.27
CA ARG A 175 9.19 5.54 1.56
C ARG A 175 8.30 4.58 2.32
N MET A 176 6.99 4.79 2.23
CA MET A 176 5.99 3.95 2.91
C MET A 176 5.55 2.82 1.99
N PRO A 177 5.99 1.56 2.22
CA PRO A 177 5.51 0.42 1.46
C PRO A 177 4.05 0.14 1.82
N CYS A 178 3.24 -0.16 0.82
CA CYS A 178 1.93 -0.76 0.97
C CYS A 178 2.07 -2.25 0.63
N VAL A 179 1.63 -3.15 1.49
CA VAL A 179 1.87 -4.60 1.33
C VAL A 179 0.58 -5.38 1.48
N THR A 180 0.45 -6.47 0.72
CA THR A 180 -0.59 -7.46 1.02
C THR A 180 -0.43 -7.99 2.42
N TYR A 181 -1.54 -8.26 3.08
CA TYR A 181 -1.51 -8.77 4.42
C TYR A 181 -2.62 -9.79 4.58
N SER A 182 -2.22 -11.04 4.80
CA SER A 182 -3.14 -12.12 5.11
C SER A 182 -3.12 -12.41 6.59
N GLY A 183 -3.73 -11.50 7.34
CA GLY A 183 -3.72 -11.53 8.80
C GLY A 183 -4.85 -12.34 9.40
N GLN A 184 -4.53 -13.06 10.45
CA GLN A 184 -5.42 -13.29 11.59
C GLN A 184 -4.64 -12.78 12.81
N ASP A 185 -4.85 -11.53 13.22
CA ASP A 185 -4.13 -10.86 14.30
C ASP A 185 -5.10 -10.43 15.42
N CYS A 186 -4.66 -9.50 16.28
CA CYS A 186 -5.44 -8.89 17.35
C CYS A 186 -6.77 -8.27 16.88
N HIS A 187 -6.84 -7.81 15.64
CA HIS A 187 -7.98 -7.11 15.08
C HIS A 187 -8.99 -8.01 14.38
N TYR A 188 -8.62 -9.24 14.02
CA TYR A 188 -9.45 -10.11 13.19
C TYR A 188 -9.61 -11.50 13.78
N SER A 189 -10.86 -11.92 13.94
CA SER A 189 -11.21 -13.28 14.41
C SER A 189 -10.93 -14.39 13.39
N GLY A 190 -10.42 -14.05 12.20
CA GLY A 190 -10.14 -14.99 11.12
C GLY A 190 -9.27 -14.36 10.04
N ARG A 191 -8.85 -15.18 9.08
CA ARG A 191 -7.96 -14.76 8.00
C ARG A 191 -8.65 -13.73 7.10
N ILE A 192 -7.95 -12.62 6.84
CA ILE A 192 -8.36 -11.61 5.86
C ILE A 192 -7.45 -11.61 4.63
N ALA A 193 -7.95 -11.02 3.55
CA ALA A 193 -7.14 -10.58 2.41
C ALA A 193 -7.21 -9.06 2.39
N HIS A 194 -6.09 -8.41 2.66
CA HIS A 194 -6.06 -6.98 2.94
C HIS A 194 -4.77 -6.35 2.39
N MET A 195 -4.72 -5.03 2.39
CA MET A 195 -3.50 -4.27 2.10
C MET A 195 -3.33 -3.22 3.18
N VAL A 196 -2.14 -3.20 3.77
CA VAL A 196 -1.74 -2.37 4.92
C VAL A 196 -0.49 -1.59 4.56
N CYS A 197 -0.16 -0.56 5.33
CA CYS A 197 1.15 0.07 5.24
C CYS A 197 2.15 -0.68 6.14
N LEU A 198 3.42 -0.73 5.73
CA LEU A 198 4.52 -1.33 6.47
C LEU A 198 5.45 -0.23 7.00
N PRO A 199 5.10 0.48 8.09
CA PRO A 199 5.92 1.58 8.62
C PRO A 199 7.30 1.13 9.14
N TYR A 200 7.48 -0.16 9.46
CA TYR A 200 8.76 -0.68 9.92
C TYR A 200 8.94 -2.17 9.59
N PHE A 201 10.13 -2.54 9.15
CA PHE A 201 10.57 -3.91 8.94
C PHE A 201 12.09 -3.95 9.01
N ASP A 202 12.62 -4.66 10.00
CA ASP A 202 14.04 -4.89 10.14
C ASP A 202 14.28 -6.28 10.74
N ARG A 203 15.01 -7.11 10.00
CA ARG A 203 15.39 -8.44 10.46
C ARG A 203 16.38 -8.40 11.62
N GLN A 204 17.18 -7.34 11.75
CA GLN A 204 18.22 -7.21 12.78
C GLN A 204 17.63 -6.81 14.13
N SER A 205 16.74 -5.82 14.19
CA SER A 205 16.01 -5.48 15.41
C SER A 205 15.02 -6.56 15.83
N GLY A 206 14.62 -7.45 14.90
CA GLY A 206 13.68 -8.53 15.17
C GLY A 206 12.22 -8.09 15.15
N TRP A 207 11.93 -6.90 14.60
CA TRP A 207 10.59 -6.33 14.54
C TRP A 207 10.11 -6.00 13.13
N ALA A 208 8.81 -6.22 12.92
CA ALA A 208 8.02 -5.69 11.83
C ALA A 208 6.76 -5.06 12.41
N CYS A 209 6.32 -3.94 11.84
CA CYS A 209 5.11 -3.24 12.24
C CYS A 209 4.25 -2.94 11.02
N VAL A 210 2.96 -3.24 11.11
CA VAL A 210 1.98 -2.85 10.09
C VAL A 210 1.01 -1.79 10.64
N SER A 211 0.57 -0.88 9.77
CA SER A 211 -0.52 0.07 10.03
C SER A 211 -1.74 -0.31 9.20
N ASP A 212 -2.78 -0.78 9.87
CA ASP A 212 -4.00 -1.30 9.27
C ASP A 212 -5.01 -0.17 9.05
N ASN A 213 -5.46 0.03 7.81
CA ASN A 213 -6.38 1.12 7.50
C ASN A 213 -7.83 0.89 7.99
N ASN A 214 -8.19 -0.29 8.50
CA ASN A 214 -9.44 -0.49 9.24
C ASN A 214 -9.35 -0.03 10.71
N TYR A 215 -8.13 0.10 11.25
CA TYR A 215 -7.80 0.42 12.64
C TYR A 215 -6.74 1.54 12.70
N PRO A 216 -7.13 2.79 12.37
CA PRO A 216 -6.17 3.86 12.13
C PRO A 216 -5.68 4.60 13.40
N ALA A 217 -6.06 4.20 14.62
CA ALA A 217 -5.66 4.92 15.83
C ALA A 217 -4.17 4.74 16.16
N ASP A 218 -3.58 5.68 16.92
CA ASP A 218 -2.16 5.63 17.29
C ASP A 218 -1.80 4.47 18.23
N SER A 219 -2.81 3.82 18.81
CA SER A 219 -2.68 2.63 19.66
C SER A 219 -2.96 1.32 18.93
N GLU A 220 -3.26 1.35 17.63
CA GLU A 220 -3.72 0.19 16.85
C GLU A 220 -2.66 -0.28 15.83
N PHE A 221 -1.38 0.00 16.07
CA PHE A 221 -0.30 -0.61 15.28
C PHE A 221 -0.17 -2.08 15.65
N VAL A 222 0.22 -2.92 14.67
CA VAL A 222 0.43 -4.34 14.92
C VAL A 222 1.90 -4.69 14.76
N TRP A 223 2.55 -4.98 15.87
CA TRP A 223 3.94 -5.40 15.95
C TRP A 223 4.04 -6.93 15.93
N MET A 224 5.04 -7.47 15.24
CA MET A 224 5.31 -8.91 15.16
C MET A 224 6.78 -9.17 14.77
N SER A 225 7.22 -10.43 14.83
CA SER A 225 8.53 -10.77 14.24
C SER A 225 8.51 -10.64 12.72
N PRO A 226 9.66 -10.35 12.08
CA PRO A 226 9.83 -10.41 10.63
C PRO A 226 9.31 -11.70 9.99
N ASP A 227 9.60 -12.87 10.57
CA ASP A 227 9.16 -14.16 10.01
C ASP A 227 7.64 -14.33 10.01
N GLU A 228 6.97 -13.89 11.08
CA GLU A 228 5.50 -13.86 11.13
C GLU A 228 4.93 -12.90 10.09
N PHE A 229 5.50 -11.70 9.99
CA PHE A 229 5.08 -10.72 8.99
C PHE A 229 5.24 -11.30 7.57
N LEU A 230 6.39 -11.87 7.23
CA LEU A 230 6.66 -12.44 5.91
C LEU A 230 5.70 -13.59 5.57
N ARG A 231 5.36 -14.46 6.53
CA ARG A 231 4.33 -15.50 6.33
C ARG A 231 2.97 -14.92 5.99
N ARG A 232 2.59 -13.79 6.61
CA ARG A 232 1.32 -13.10 6.38
C ARG A 232 1.31 -12.32 5.08
N TRP A 233 2.42 -11.65 4.75
CA TRP A 233 2.59 -10.93 3.49
C TRP A 233 2.42 -11.86 2.29
N LYS A 234 3.03 -13.06 2.37
CA LYS A 234 2.96 -14.13 1.37
C LYS A 234 1.66 -14.94 1.43
N GLY A 235 0.81 -14.75 2.43
CA GLY A 235 -0.48 -15.43 2.55
C GLY A 235 -0.40 -16.97 2.56
N GLY A 236 0.65 -17.55 3.16
CA GLY A 236 0.78 -19.00 3.32
C GLY A 236 1.01 -19.79 2.02
N GLY A 237 1.57 -19.17 0.98
CA GLY A 237 1.98 -19.86 -0.26
C GLY A 237 1.92 -19.02 -1.54
N GLY A 238 1.54 -17.75 -1.47
CA GLY A 238 1.67 -16.80 -2.58
C GLY A 238 2.97 -16.00 -2.49
N ASP A 239 3.24 -15.20 -3.53
CA ASP A 239 4.48 -14.45 -3.63
C ASP A 239 4.43 -13.13 -2.84
N GLY A 240 3.27 -12.72 -2.29
CA GLY A 240 3.15 -11.41 -1.65
C GLY A 240 3.23 -10.27 -2.67
N TRP A 241 2.64 -9.12 -2.34
CA TRP A 241 2.65 -7.95 -3.22
C TRP A 241 3.01 -6.72 -2.42
N VAL A 242 3.89 -5.90 -2.97
CA VAL A 242 4.23 -4.58 -2.46
C VAL A 242 4.01 -3.52 -3.53
N PHE A 243 3.49 -2.39 -3.08
CA PHE A 243 3.38 -1.15 -3.82
C PHE A 243 4.16 -0.05 -3.09
N ALA A 244 4.91 0.77 -3.82
CA ALA A 244 5.55 1.96 -3.25
C ALA A 244 5.57 3.10 -4.26
N LEU A 245 5.33 4.33 -3.79
CA LEU A 245 5.49 5.53 -4.64
C LEU A 245 6.98 5.85 -4.79
N LEU A 246 7.41 6.23 -6.00
CA LEU A 246 8.80 6.59 -6.27
C LEU A 246 9.10 8.08 -6.00
N ALA A 247 8.10 8.86 -5.59
CA ALA A 247 8.28 10.23 -5.13
C ALA A 247 9.29 10.31 -3.97
N PRO A 248 9.99 11.44 -3.77
CA PRO A 248 10.87 11.64 -2.62
C PRO A 248 10.12 11.40 -1.29
N PRO A 249 10.78 10.87 -0.25
CA PRO A 249 10.21 10.83 1.10
C PRO A 249 10.11 12.24 1.70
N PRO A 250 9.39 12.43 2.81
CA PRO A 250 9.53 13.63 3.65
C PRO A 250 10.99 13.93 3.97
N PRO A 251 11.36 15.22 4.15
CA PRO A 251 12.66 15.56 4.70
C PRO A 251 12.78 14.94 6.10
N PRO A 252 13.99 14.50 6.52
CA PRO A 252 14.21 14.05 7.88
C PRO A 252 13.88 15.18 8.87
N PRO A 253 13.43 14.84 10.10
CA PRO A 253 13.23 15.85 11.13
C PRO A 253 14.51 16.68 11.33
N PRO A 254 14.40 18.01 11.48
CA PRO A 254 15.57 18.84 11.78
C PRO A 254 16.19 18.42 13.12
N HIS A 255 17.51 18.33 13.17
CA HIS A 255 18.25 18.15 14.41
C HIS A 255 18.64 19.54 14.96
N ASN A 256 18.34 19.78 16.24
CA ASN A 256 18.78 20.99 16.97
C ASN A 256 20.22 20.85 17.45
#